data_AF-A0A5A7VC12-F1
#
_entry.id   AF-A0A5A7VC12-F1
#
_cell.length_a   1.000
_cell.length_b   1.000
_cell.length_c   1.000
_cell.angle_alpha   90.00
_cell.angle_beta   90.00
_cell.angle_gamma   90.00
#
_symmetry.space_group_name_H-M   'P 1'
#
loop_
_entity.id
_entity.type
_entity.pdbx_description
1 polymer ?
#
loop_
_entity_poly.entity_id
_entity_poly.type
_entity_poly.pdbx_seq_one_letter_code
_entity_poly.pdbx_strand_id
1 'polypeptide(L)'
;MATSTTPPLISSEQFKFSASILPPLPLRFTAANNKNHCRVRCALSSNNWRESRRLFSISLVLSNLFLIPDRMLSSVQRIIAGASAGSFLDKYVKKKKLDPLEVYVPAVILTKLQIEDVGKILEGSKPEYATCRSLLRSGLASSLRVNIRAVAQYASEDGNGNIAFDNVDRCLRALEELDSSLLRATRNDQGTSIESMKTNIDTAVLALDRLLQTVPADVLAKGKAIADAYISPEVEETEIEDPQLKQLESIL
;
A
#
# COMPACT_ATOMS: atom_id res chain seq x y z
N MET A 1 33.05 80.26 -20.20
CA MET A 1 32.95 79.06 -21.06
C MET A 1 31.67 78.35 -20.65
N ALA A 2 30.49 78.54 -21.28
CA ALA A 2 30.13 78.27 -22.68
C ALA A 2 30.50 76.81 -23.03
N THR A 3 29.64 75.84 -23.35
CA THR A 3 28.34 75.83 -24.06
C THR A 3 27.59 74.50 -23.86
N SER A 4 26.27 74.57 -24.08
CA SER A 4 25.25 73.57 -24.49
C SER A 4 25.67 72.19 -25.06
N THR A 5 24.76 71.20 -24.93
CA THR A 5 23.90 70.70 -26.04
C THR A 5 23.22 69.35 -25.70
N THR A 6 21.92 69.29 -25.99
CA THR A 6 20.91 68.22 -25.83
C THR A 6 20.95 67.17 -26.99
N PRO A 7 20.00 66.21 -27.18
CA PRO A 7 20.26 64.82 -27.60
C PRO A 7 19.75 64.49 -29.04
N PRO A 8 19.71 63.19 -29.43
CA PRO A 8 18.64 62.67 -30.31
C PRO A 8 17.98 61.41 -29.70
N LEU A 9 16.66 61.26 -29.61
CA LEU A 9 15.59 61.09 -30.64
C LEU A 9 15.33 59.63 -31.06
N ILE A 10 14.11 59.17 -30.75
CA ILE A 10 13.18 58.33 -31.58
C ILE A 10 13.58 56.84 -31.74
N SER A 11 12.72 55.83 -31.56
CA SER A 11 11.36 55.68 -32.10
C SER A 11 10.46 54.74 -31.29
N SER A 12 9.20 55.14 -31.24
CA SER A 12 7.99 54.41 -30.90
C SER A 12 7.67 53.27 -31.87
N GLU A 13 7.00 52.23 -31.40
CA GLU A 13 5.98 51.48 -32.14
C GLU A 13 4.90 51.04 -31.14
N GLN A 14 3.74 51.69 -31.24
CA GLN A 14 2.50 51.33 -30.59
C GLN A 14 1.70 50.47 -31.58
N PHE A 15 1.39 49.22 -31.24
CA PHE A 15 0.29 48.52 -31.90
C PHE A 15 -0.98 48.63 -31.05
N LYS A 16 -1.87 49.53 -31.48
CA LYS A 16 -3.31 49.45 -31.22
C LYS A 16 -4.01 49.40 -32.57
N PHE A 17 -4.85 48.41 -32.78
CA PHE A 17 -6.06 48.61 -33.59
C PHE A 17 -7.24 47.84 -33.01
N SER A 18 -8.37 48.52 -33.12
CA SER A 18 -9.59 48.39 -32.34
C SER A 18 -10.52 47.26 -32.78
N ALA A 19 -11.46 46.98 -31.87
CA ALA A 19 -12.63 46.16 -32.04
C ALA A 19 -13.61 46.68 -33.11
N SER A 20 -14.40 45.76 -33.69
CA SER A 20 -15.78 46.01 -34.11
C SER A 20 -16.52 44.69 -34.44
N ILE A 21 -17.56 44.33 -33.68
CA ILE A 21 -19.00 44.37 -34.04
C ILE A 21 -19.57 42.99 -34.50
N LEU A 22 -20.32 42.34 -33.60
CA LEU A 22 -21.42 41.35 -33.83
C LEU A 22 -22.68 42.11 -34.32
N PRO A 23 -23.76 41.51 -34.91
CA PRO A 23 -24.57 40.40 -34.33
C PRO A 23 -25.38 39.56 -35.39
N PRO A 24 -26.56 38.93 -35.13
CA PRO A 24 -26.88 37.76 -34.26
C PRO A 24 -27.74 36.64 -34.98
N LEU A 25 -28.18 35.62 -34.20
CA LEU A 25 -29.39 34.74 -34.35
C LEU A 25 -29.14 33.25 -34.72
N PRO A 26 -30.08 32.31 -34.42
CA PRO A 26 -30.29 31.75 -33.07
C PRO A 26 -30.44 30.21 -33.08
N LEU A 27 -30.17 29.53 -31.97
CA LEU A 27 -30.82 28.23 -31.74
C LEU A 27 -31.24 28.12 -30.28
N ARG A 28 -32.52 28.46 -30.10
CA ARG A 28 -33.36 28.09 -28.96
C ARG A 28 -33.37 26.58 -28.83
N PHE A 29 -33.01 26.06 -27.66
CA PHE A 29 -33.70 24.88 -27.14
C PHE A 29 -34.46 25.28 -25.88
N THR A 30 -35.75 25.04 -25.98
CA THR A 30 -36.82 25.39 -25.06
C THR A 30 -36.67 24.65 -23.74
N ALA A 31 -36.74 25.39 -22.64
CA ALA A 31 -37.07 24.86 -21.34
C ALA A 31 -38.53 24.39 -21.35
N ALA A 32 -38.74 23.07 -21.25
CA ALA A 32 -40.04 22.49 -20.95
C ALA A 32 -39.98 21.88 -19.55
N ASN A 33 -40.70 22.52 -18.63
CA ASN A 33 -41.06 21.96 -17.35
C ASN A 33 -42.16 20.91 -17.58
N ASN A 34 -41.90 19.64 -17.28
CA ASN A 34 -42.95 18.82 -16.70
C ASN A 34 -42.39 17.69 -15.84
N LYS A 35 -43.02 17.58 -14.68
CA LYS A 35 -42.81 16.57 -13.64
C LYS A 35 -43.02 15.19 -14.26
N ASN A 36 -42.17 14.23 -13.91
CA ASN A 36 -42.54 12.84 -13.63
C ASN A 36 -41.39 12.13 -12.92
N HIS A 37 -41.66 11.72 -11.68
CA HIS A 37 -40.80 10.87 -10.88
C HIS A 37 -40.71 9.48 -11.50
N CYS A 38 -39.54 9.13 -12.06
CA CYS A 38 -39.15 7.73 -12.21
C CYS A 38 -38.21 7.37 -11.05
N ARG A 39 -38.80 6.76 -10.03
CA ARG A 39 -38.16 6.21 -8.84
C ARG A 39 -37.41 4.94 -9.23
N VAL A 40 -36.10 5.03 -9.47
CA VAL A 40 -35.22 3.86 -9.47
C VAL A 40 -34.62 3.73 -8.08
N ARG A 41 -35.03 2.67 -7.38
CA ARG A 41 -34.66 2.33 -6.02
C ARG A 41 -33.34 1.55 -6.04
N CYS A 42 -32.22 2.26 -5.99
CA CYS A 42 -30.93 1.66 -5.63
C CYS A 42 -30.76 1.75 -4.11
N ALA A 43 -30.57 0.61 -3.45
CA ALA A 43 -30.33 0.53 -2.03
C ALA A 43 -28.95 1.09 -1.69
N LEU A 44 -28.87 2.38 -1.37
CA LEU A 44 -27.76 2.96 -0.62
C LEU A 44 -27.95 2.62 0.86
N SER A 45 -27.16 1.66 1.37
CA SER A 45 -26.89 1.58 2.80
C SER A 45 -25.96 2.74 3.15
N SER A 46 -26.54 3.81 3.69
CA SER A 46 -25.80 4.87 4.36
C SER A 46 -25.37 4.35 5.73
N ASN A 47 -24.08 4.06 5.89
CA ASN A 47 -23.50 3.86 7.22
C ASN A 47 -23.30 5.24 7.88
N ASN A 48 -24.40 5.80 8.39
CA ASN A 48 -24.28 6.87 9.38
C ASN A 48 -23.63 6.25 10.63
N TRP A 49 -22.41 6.69 10.94
CA TRP A 49 -21.76 6.40 12.20
C TRP A 49 -22.18 7.52 13.15
N ARG A 50 -23.44 7.47 13.62
CA ARG A 50 -23.87 8.25 14.78
C ARG A 50 -23.57 7.45 16.03
N GLU A 51 -22.57 7.96 16.72
CA GLU A 51 -22.35 7.93 18.15
C GLU A 51 -23.64 7.74 18.96
N SER A 52 -23.82 6.54 19.50
CA SER A 52 -24.73 6.27 20.62
C SER A 52 -23.88 5.81 21.79
N ARG A 53 -23.52 6.78 22.64
CA ARG A 53 -23.08 6.53 24.00
C ARG A 53 -24.25 5.95 24.77
N ARG A 54 -24.33 4.63 24.80
CA ARG A 54 -25.03 3.90 25.86
C ARG A 54 -23.96 3.14 26.64
N LEU A 55 -23.51 3.80 27.70
CA LEU A 55 -22.75 3.21 28.79
C LEU A 55 -23.61 2.09 29.38
N PHE A 56 -23.39 0.85 28.95
CA PHE A 56 -23.85 -0.30 29.72
C PHE A 56 -22.90 -0.43 30.92
N SER A 57 -23.40 0.00 32.07
CA SER A 57 -22.80 -0.28 33.36
C SER A 57 -22.82 -1.79 33.59
N ILE A 58 -21.71 -2.47 33.29
CA ILE A 58 -21.46 -3.87 33.69
C ILE A 58 -20.80 -3.85 35.07
N SER A 59 -21.30 -3.01 35.98
CA SER A 59 -20.84 -2.92 37.36
C SER A 59 -22.03 -3.17 38.27
N LEU A 60 -22.52 -4.43 38.36
CA LEU A 60 -23.23 -4.92 39.55
C LEU A 60 -23.51 -6.44 39.59
N VAL A 61 -22.68 -7.32 39.03
CA VAL A 61 -22.84 -8.79 39.22
C VAL A 61 -21.54 -9.52 39.60
N LEU A 62 -20.48 -8.79 39.99
CA LEU A 62 -19.24 -9.39 40.50
C LEU A 62 -18.98 -9.12 42.00
N SER A 63 -19.85 -8.35 42.68
CA SER A 63 -19.57 -7.89 44.04
C SER A 63 -20.10 -8.78 45.18
N ASN A 64 -20.70 -9.94 44.88
CA ASN A 64 -21.17 -10.87 45.92
C ASN A 64 -20.36 -12.17 46.02
N LEU A 65 -19.17 -12.24 45.40
CA LEU A 65 -18.27 -13.39 45.52
C LEU A 65 -17.02 -13.13 46.39
N PHE A 66 -17.08 -12.12 47.26
CA PHE A 66 -16.05 -11.83 48.24
C PHE A 66 -16.69 -11.63 49.60
N LEU A 67 -17.03 -12.73 50.27
CA LEU A 67 -17.18 -12.86 51.72
C LEU A 67 -17.46 -14.34 52.01
N ILE A 68 -16.77 -14.93 53.02
CA ILE A 68 -16.86 -16.31 53.59
C ILE A 68 -15.63 -17.20 53.19
N PRO A 69 -14.98 -17.96 54.11
CA PRO A 69 -13.59 -17.73 54.55
C PRO A 69 -12.57 -18.80 54.11
N ASP A 70 -11.29 -18.48 54.34
CA ASP A 70 -9.99 -19.08 53.94
C ASP A 70 -9.73 -20.60 54.11
N ARG A 71 -10.69 -21.51 53.98
CA ARG A 71 -10.41 -22.96 54.19
C ARG A 71 -10.89 -23.89 53.08
N MET A 72 -11.03 -23.41 51.85
CA MET A 72 -11.36 -24.29 50.73
C MET A 72 -10.74 -23.90 49.36
N LEU A 73 -9.70 -23.07 49.35
CA LEU A 73 -9.05 -22.59 48.11
C LEU A 73 -7.86 -23.46 47.64
N SER A 74 -7.69 -24.67 48.18
CA SER A 74 -6.62 -25.62 47.81
C SER A 74 -7.07 -26.68 46.77
N SER A 75 -8.38 -26.86 46.61
CA SER A 75 -8.96 -27.90 45.75
C SER A 75 -9.36 -27.39 44.37
N VAL A 76 -9.72 -26.10 44.25
CA VAL A 76 -10.15 -25.49 42.97
C VAL A 76 -8.97 -24.93 42.19
N GLN A 77 -7.90 -24.47 42.86
CA GLN A 77 -6.65 -24.04 42.21
C GLN A 77 -5.95 -25.19 41.45
N ARG A 78 -6.18 -26.44 41.86
CA ARG A 78 -5.68 -27.65 41.16
C ARG A 78 -6.45 -28.03 39.91
N ILE A 79 -7.69 -27.57 39.75
CA ILE A 79 -8.49 -27.81 38.52
C ILE A 79 -8.01 -26.89 37.40
N ILE A 80 -7.51 -25.70 37.73
CA ILE A 80 -6.98 -24.73 36.74
C ILE A 80 -5.52 -25.06 36.37
N ALA A 81 -4.76 -25.71 37.26
CA ALA A 81 -3.34 -26.03 37.05
C ALA A 81 -3.08 -27.39 36.38
N GLY A 82 -4.12 -28.12 35.97
CA GLY A 82 -4.02 -29.51 35.54
C GLY A 82 -4.70 -29.81 34.21
N ALA A 83 -4.38 -29.06 33.14
CA ALA A 83 -4.76 -29.45 31.79
C ALA A 83 -3.87 -28.77 30.74
N SER A 84 -2.62 -29.22 30.63
CA SER A 84 -1.89 -29.24 29.35
C SER A 84 -2.57 -30.26 28.43
N ALA A 85 -3.84 -30.02 28.10
CA ALA A 85 -4.61 -30.77 27.13
C ALA A 85 -4.58 -29.97 25.84
N GLY A 86 -4.01 -30.56 24.78
CA GLY A 86 -3.98 -29.98 23.44
C GLY A 86 -5.35 -29.40 23.08
N SER A 87 -5.34 -28.15 22.62
CA SER A 87 -6.52 -27.38 22.26
C SER A 87 -7.55 -28.26 21.55
N PHE A 88 -8.77 -28.39 22.10
CA PHE A 88 -9.85 -29.18 21.48
C PHE A 88 -10.25 -28.65 20.09
N LEU A 89 -9.77 -27.47 19.70
CA LEU A 89 -9.93 -26.89 18.37
C LEU A 89 -8.80 -27.27 17.39
N ASP A 90 -7.71 -27.87 17.88
CA ASP A 90 -6.54 -28.28 17.10
C ASP A 90 -6.88 -29.39 16.08
N LYS A 91 -7.88 -30.23 16.40
CA LYS A 91 -8.33 -31.32 15.50
C LYS A 91 -9.22 -30.87 14.34
N TYR A 92 -9.82 -29.68 14.40
CA TYR A 92 -10.84 -29.24 13.43
C TYR A 92 -10.45 -28.02 12.61
N VAL A 93 -9.41 -27.29 13.01
CA VAL A 93 -8.72 -26.35 12.13
C VAL A 93 -7.70 -27.14 11.33
N LYS A 94 -8.15 -27.77 10.24
CA LYS A 94 -7.27 -28.37 9.24
C LYS A 94 -6.39 -27.24 8.70
N LYS A 95 -5.23 -26.99 9.33
CA LYS A 95 -4.30 -25.93 8.95
C LYS A 95 -4.08 -26.07 7.46
N LYS A 96 -4.54 -25.08 6.70
CA LYS A 96 -4.08 -24.91 5.32
C LYS A 96 -2.57 -24.77 5.46
N LYS A 97 -1.84 -25.81 5.04
CA LYS A 97 -0.40 -25.74 4.99
C LYS A 97 -0.08 -24.58 4.05
N LEU A 98 0.76 -23.67 4.50
CA LEU A 98 1.31 -22.63 3.65
C LEU A 98 2.00 -23.29 2.45
N ASP A 99 2.06 -22.58 1.33
CA ASP A 99 2.89 -22.99 0.21
C ASP A 99 4.36 -23.02 0.68
N PRO A 100 5.23 -23.83 0.07
CA PRO A 100 6.64 -23.87 0.45
C PRO A 100 7.26 -22.47 0.54
N LEU A 101 8.15 -22.26 1.51
CA LEU A 101 8.77 -20.96 1.80
C LEU A 101 9.43 -20.33 0.58
N GLU A 102 9.97 -21.17 -0.32
CA GLU A 102 10.56 -20.82 -1.61
C GLU A 102 9.63 -20.00 -2.51
N VAL A 103 8.30 -20.10 -2.35
CA VAL A 103 7.32 -19.35 -3.13
C VAL A 103 7.22 -17.89 -2.67
N TYR A 104 7.37 -17.65 -1.38
CA TYR A 104 7.14 -16.32 -0.81
C TYR A 104 8.40 -15.44 -0.84
N VAL A 105 9.58 -16.03 -0.69
CA VAL A 105 10.86 -15.28 -0.60
C VAL A 105 11.15 -14.43 -1.85
N PRO A 106 11.05 -14.94 -3.09
CA PRO A 106 11.25 -14.13 -4.29
C PRO A 106 10.29 -12.95 -4.36
N ALA A 107 9.01 -13.17 -4.02
CA ALA A 107 8.01 -12.11 -4.04
C ALA A 107 8.32 -10.99 -3.04
N VAL A 108 8.86 -11.33 -1.86
CA VAL A 108 9.31 -10.34 -0.87
C VAL A 108 10.53 -9.54 -1.39
N ILE A 109 11.51 -10.22 -2.00
CA ILE A 109 12.70 -9.57 -2.58
C ILE A 109 12.29 -8.59 -3.69
N LEU A 110 11.46 -9.03 -4.63
CA LEU A 110 11.00 -8.16 -5.72
C LEU A 110 10.17 -6.98 -5.21
N THR A 111 9.33 -7.19 -4.18
CA THR A 111 8.57 -6.09 -3.60
C THR A 111 9.47 -5.08 -2.88
N LYS A 112 10.55 -5.54 -2.23
CA LYS A 112 11.56 -4.64 -1.65
C LYS A 112 12.11 -3.69 -2.72
N LEU A 113 12.50 -4.22 -3.88
CA LEU A 113 12.99 -3.41 -5.01
C LEU A 113 11.92 -2.42 -5.50
N GLN A 114 10.66 -2.85 -5.60
CA GLN A 114 9.55 -1.97 -5.96
C GLN A 114 9.38 -0.81 -4.97
N ILE A 115 9.60 -1.03 -3.67
CA ILE A 115 9.56 0.01 -2.63
C ILE A 115 10.77 0.95 -2.75
N GLU A 116 11.95 0.43 -3.07
CA GLU A 116 13.15 1.25 -3.35
C GLU A 116 12.94 2.14 -4.58
N ASP A 117 12.27 1.65 -5.62
CA ASP A 117 11.94 2.43 -6.81
C ASP A 117 10.98 3.60 -6.50
N VAL A 118 10.06 3.43 -5.54
CA VAL A 118 9.26 4.55 -5.02
C VAL A 118 10.17 5.63 -4.41
N GLY A 119 11.22 5.23 -3.70
CA GLY A 119 12.22 6.16 -3.16
C GLY A 119 12.90 6.99 -4.26
N LYS A 120 13.32 6.31 -5.34
CA LYS A 120 13.94 6.97 -6.51
C LYS A 120 13.01 7.97 -7.19
N ILE A 121 11.72 7.65 -7.32
CA ILE A 121 10.73 8.57 -7.91
C ILE A 121 10.55 9.83 -7.03
N LEU A 122 10.62 9.68 -5.70
CA LEU A 122 10.50 10.80 -4.76
C LEU A 122 11.72 11.73 -4.76
N GLU A 123 12.89 11.26 -5.21
CA GLU A 123 14.10 12.08 -5.34
C GLU A 123 14.09 13.02 -6.54
N GLY A 124 13.18 12.81 -7.50
CA GLY A 124 13.04 13.68 -8.66
C GLY A 124 12.70 15.12 -8.29
N SER A 125 13.10 16.07 -9.15
CA SER A 125 12.80 17.51 -8.98
C SER A 125 11.30 17.82 -8.87
N LYS A 126 10.48 16.94 -9.43
CA LYS A 126 9.02 16.95 -9.32
C LYS A 126 8.54 15.54 -8.94
N PRO A 127 8.32 15.26 -7.65
CA PRO A 127 7.89 13.92 -7.22
C PRO A 127 6.48 13.60 -7.70
N GLU A 128 6.32 12.43 -8.32
CA GLU A 128 5.03 11.93 -8.80
C GLU A 128 4.32 11.10 -7.72
N TYR A 129 3.69 11.79 -6.76
CA TYR A 129 3.05 11.14 -5.62
C TYR A 129 1.95 10.15 -6.02
N ALA A 130 1.18 10.44 -7.07
CA ALA A 130 0.11 9.54 -7.54
C ALA A 130 0.69 8.22 -8.11
N THR A 131 1.79 8.30 -8.86
CA THR A 131 2.52 7.16 -9.39
C THR A 131 3.07 6.29 -8.25
N CYS A 132 3.69 6.91 -7.24
CA CYS A 132 4.17 6.23 -6.05
C CYS A 132 3.06 5.41 -5.35
N ARG A 133 1.87 5.99 -5.17
CA ARG A 133 0.74 5.28 -4.57
C ARG A 133 0.21 4.14 -5.44
N SER A 134 0.19 4.36 -6.75
CA SER A 134 -0.21 3.30 -7.69
C SER A 134 0.71 2.09 -7.54
N LEU A 135 2.03 2.31 -7.47
CA LEU A 135 3.02 1.25 -7.26
C LEU A 135 2.78 0.50 -5.94
N LEU A 136 2.56 1.21 -4.83
CA LEU A 136 2.32 0.56 -3.52
C LEU A 136 1.01 -0.24 -3.44
N ARG A 137 0.04 0.01 -4.32
CA ARG A 137 -1.29 -0.62 -4.28
C ARG A 137 -1.53 -1.66 -5.37
N SER A 138 -0.59 -1.81 -6.30
CA SER A 138 -0.71 -2.70 -7.46
C SER A 138 0.55 -3.55 -7.64
N GLY A 139 0.50 -4.48 -8.58
CA GLY A 139 1.62 -5.39 -8.85
C GLY A 139 1.98 -6.25 -7.64
N LEU A 140 3.27 -6.45 -7.41
CA LEU A 140 3.80 -7.34 -6.37
C LEU A 140 3.49 -6.81 -4.96
N ALA A 141 3.54 -5.49 -4.76
CA ALA A 141 3.19 -4.83 -3.50
C ALA A 141 1.77 -5.15 -3.00
N SER A 142 0.81 -5.42 -3.91
CA SER A 142 -0.56 -5.79 -3.53
C SER A 142 -0.65 -7.10 -2.72
N SER A 143 0.29 -8.03 -2.96
CA SER A 143 0.36 -9.34 -2.30
C SER A 143 1.30 -9.36 -1.09
N LEU A 144 2.06 -8.28 -0.87
CA LEU A 144 3.14 -8.19 0.11
C LEU A 144 2.72 -8.67 1.50
N ARG A 145 1.58 -8.18 1.99
CA ARG A 145 1.09 -8.50 3.34
C ARG A 145 0.91 -10.00 3.57
N VAL A 146 0.46 -10.73 2.55
CA VAL A 146 0.29 -12.18 2.64
C VAL A 146 1.66 -12.86 2.63
N ASN A 147 2.53 -12.46 1.70
CA ASN A 147 3.86 -13.04 1.55
C ASN A 147 4.73 -12.87 2.80
N ILE A 148 4.83 -11.66 3.35
CA ILE A 148 5.67 -11.40 4.53
C ILE A 148 5.15 -12.09 5.79
N ARG A 149 3.83 -12.27 5.90
CA ARG A 149 3.23 -13.03 7.01
C ARG A 149 3.49 -14.52 6.90
N ALA A 150 3.48 -15.06 5.68
CA ALA A 150 3.88 -16.43 5.44
C ALA A 150 5.34 -16.66 5.83
N VAL A 151 6.25 -15.77 5.41
CA VAL A 151 7.67 -15.82 5.80
C VAL A 151 7.83 -15.75 7.31
N ALA A 152 7.11 -14.84 8.00
CA ALA A 152 7.17 -14.74 9.45
C ALA A 152 6.61 -15.98 10.16
N GLN A 153 5.58 -16.63 9.60
CA GLN A 153 5.05 -17.88 10.13
C GLN A 153 6.08 -19.02 10.05
N TYR A 154 6.80 -19.13 8.93
CA TYR A 154 7.90 -20.09 8.79
C TYR A 154 9.04 -19.79 9.76
N ALA A 155 9.45 -18.51 9.86
CA ALA A 155 10.47 -18.10 10.83
C ALA A 155 10.04 -18.38 12.28
N SER A 156 8.74 -18.34 12.58
CA SER A 156 8.22 -18.70 13.90
C SER A 156 8.34 -20.19 14.21
N GLU A 157 8.27 -21.06 13.21
CA GLU A 157 8.50 -22.50 13.37
C GLU A 157 9.97 -22.79 13.71
N ASP A 158 10.88 -21.95 13.22
CA ASP A 158 12.33 -21.98 13.50
C ASP A 158 12.75 -21.20 14.77
N GLY A 159 11.78 -20.71 15.56
CA GLY A 159 12.03 -20.00 16.82
C GLY A 159 12.31 -18.50 16.72
N ASN A 160 12.29 -17.93 15.51
CA ASN A 160 12.52 -16.50 15.23
C ASN A 160 11.21 -15.67 15.16
N GLY A 161 10.10 -16.21 15.68
CA GLY A 161 8.76 -15.65 15.48
C GLY A 161 8.61 -14.20 15.94
N ASN A 162 9.08 -13.85 17.15
CA ASN A 162 8.96 -12.48 17.66
C ASN A 162 9.68 -11.48 16.74
N ILE A 163 10.93 -11.78 16.37
CA ILE A 163 11.73 -10.94 15.48
C ILE A 163 11.03 -10.79 14.12
N ALA A 164 10.53 -11.89 13.56
CA ALA A 164 9.89 -11.87 12.25
C ALA A 164 8.58 -11.07 12.24
N PHE A 165 7.68 -11.30 13.20
CA PHE A 165 6.42 -10.58 13.29
C PHE A 165 6.62 -9.10 13.65
N ASP A 166 7.57 -8.75 14.51
CA ASP A 166 7.90 -7.35 14.82
C ASP A 166 8.35 -6.58 13.56
N ASN A 167 9.16 -7.22 12.71
CA ASN A 167 9.58 -6.62 11.45
C ASN A 167 8.43 -6.53 10.43
N VAL A 168 7.52 -7.51 10.38
CA VAL A 168 6.29 -7.42 9.57
C VAL A 168 5.45 -6.22 9.98
N ASP A 169 5.21 -6.04 11.28
CA ASP A 169 4.39 -4.93 11.78
C ASP A 169 5.06 -3.58 11.55
N ARG A 170 6.39 -3.50 11.73
CA ARG A 170 7.16 -2.29 11.43
C ARG A 170 7.11 -1.92 9.95
N CYS A 171 7.23 -2.91 9.05
CA CYS A 171 7.13 -2.71 7.61
C CYS A 171 5.75 -2.19 7.21
N LEU A 172 4.68 -2.87 7.65
CA LEU A 172 3.30 -2.49 7.29
C LEU A 172 2.94 -1.11 7.84
N ARG A 173 3.32 -0.79 9.08
CA ARG A 173 3.11 0.54 9.65
C ARG A 173 3.82 1.62 8.84
N ALA A 174 5.08 1.42 8.48
CA ALA A 174 5.83 2.40 7.70
C ALA A 174 5.21 2.62 6.31
N LEU A 175 4.71 1.57 5.66
CA LEU A 175 4.00 1.67 4.38
C LEU A 175 2.64 2.37 4.49
N GLU A 176 1.90 2.17 5.59
CA GLU A 176 0.64 2.89 5.85
C GLU A 176 0.87 4.39 6.10
N GLU A 177 1.93 4.73 6.84
CA GLU A 177 2.35 6.12 7.07
C GLU A 177 2.85 6.79 5.78
N LEU A 178 3.57 6.04 4.94
CA LEU A 178 3.96 6.48 3.59
C LEU A 178 2.75 6.73 2.69
N ASP A 179 1.80 5.79 2.57
CA ASP A 179 0.59 5.97 1.72
C ASP A 179 -0.24 7.18 2.18
N SER A 180 -0.37 7.36 3.49
CA SER A 180 -1.07 8.51 4.09
C SER A 180 -0.39 9.83 3.73
N SER A 181 0.94 9.87 3.78
CA SER A 181 1.75 11.04 3.43
C SER A 181 1.66 11.33 1.93
N LEU A 182 1.76 10.31 1.07
CA LEU A 182 1.61 10.44 -0.37
C LEU A 182 0.22 10.97 -0.75
N LEU A 183 -0.85 10.49 -0.09
CA LEU A 183 -2.22 10.95 -0.33
C LEU A 183 -2.38 12.45 -0.03
N ARG A 184 -1.85 12.91 1.10
CA ARG A 184 -1.86 14.32 1.49
C ARG A 184 -1.04 15.17 0.53
N ALA A 185 0.12 14.69 0.13
CA ALA A 185 0.98 15.37 -0.84
C ALA A 185 0.30 15.51 -2.22
N THR A 186 -0.42 14.48 -2.69
CA THR A 186 -1.24 14.57 -3.91
C THR A 186 -2.32 15.67 -3.82
N ARG A 187 -2.80 15.99 -2.61
CA ARG A 187 -3.81 17.04 -2.38
C ARG A 187 -3.22 18.44 -2.16
N ASN A 188 -1.89 18.59 -2.26
CA ASN A 188 -1.15 19.82 -1.97
C ASN A 188 -1.27 20.30 -0.51
N ASP A 189 -1.48 19.39 0.44
CA ASP A 189 -1.48 19.72 1.86
C ASP A 189 -0.06 20.08 2.33
N GLN A 190 0.12 21.28 2.89
CA GLN A 190 1.43 21.87 3.29
C GLN A 190 2.12 21.19 4.48
N GLY A 191 1.75 19.96 4.83
CA GLY A 191 2.24 19.25 6.03
C GLY A 191 3.12 18.04 5.76
N THR A 192 3.42 17.71 4.50
CA THR A 192 4.14 16.47 4.16
C THR A 192 5.57 16.76 3.74
N SER A 193 6.53 16.30 4.52
CA SER A 193 7.95 16.40 4.18
C SER A 193 8.39 15.19 3.36
N ILE A 194 9.07 15.41 2.24
CA ILE A 194 9.67 14.34 1.42
C ILE A 194 10.65 13.52 2.27
N GLU A 195 11.39 14.16 3.18
CA GLU A 195 12.32 13.48 4.10
C GLU A 195 11.60 12.46 5.01
N SER A 196 10.39 12.80 5.47
CA SER A 196 9.59 11.85 6.25
C SER A 196 9.12 10.65 5.42
N MET A 197 8.81 10.86 4.14
CA MET A 197 8.45 9.77 3.23
C MET A 197 9.64 8.84 2.97
N LYS A 198 10.83 9.41 2.75
CA LYS A 198 12.07 8.63 2.59
C LYS A 198 12.39 7.82 3.84
N THR A 199 12.27 8.43 5.02
CA THR A 199 12.46 7.72 6.30
C THR A 199 11.53 6.51 6.45
N ASN A 200 10.27 6.63 5.98
CA ASN A 200 9.32 5.53 5.99
C ASN A 200 9.70 4.42 4.98
N ILE A 201 10.20 4.80 3.80
CA ILE A 201 10.74 3.84 2.81
C ILE A 201 11.93 3.08 3.40
N ASP A 202 12.92 3.79 3.94
CA ASP A 202 14.10 3.19 4.57
C ASP A 202 13.71 2.25 5.72
N THR A 203 12.72 2.66 6.52
CA THR A 203 12.21 1.83 7.62
C THR A 203 11.54 0.55 7.10
N ALA A 204 10.74 0.65 6.03
CA ALA A 204 10.10 -0.52 5.42
C ALA A 204 11.14 -1.47 4.81
N VAL A 205 12.10 -0.94 4.04
CA VAL A 205 13.17 -1.71 3.41
C VAL A 205 14.03 -2.42 4.46
N LEU A 206 14.46 -1.71 5.50
CA LEU A 206 15.24 -2.28 6.60
C LEU A 206 14.46 -3.39 7.34
N ALA A 207 13.17 -3.22 7.53
CA ALA A 207 12.32 -4.23 8.16
C ALA A 207 12.20 -5.49 7.28
N LEU A 208 12.07 -5.33 5.96
CA LEU A 208 12.08 -6.46 5.02
C LEU A 208 13.43 -7.18 5.03
N ASP A 209 14.55 -6.47 5.08
CA ASP A 209 15.88 -7.09 5.16
C ASP A 209 16.06 -7.92 6.44
N ARG A 210 15.60 -7.39 7.58
CA ARG A 210 15.63 -8.12 8.85
C ARG A 210 14.71 -9.34 8.85
N LEU A 211 13.57 -9.26 8.18
CA LEU A 211 12.69 -10.41 7.98
C LEU A 211 13.37 -11.47 7.12
N LEU A 212 14.00 -11.09 6.00
CA LEU A 212 14.73 -12.01 5.12
C LEU A 212 15.93 -12.67 5.82
N GLN A 213 16.54 -12.02 6.81
CA GLN A 213 17.60 -12.61 7.64
C GLN A 213 17.11 -13.76 8.54
N THR A 214 15.80 -13.87 8.79
CA THR A 214 15.23 -15.00 9.56
C THR A 214 15.04 -16.26 8.72
N VAL A 215 15.18 -16.15 7.39
CA VAL A 215 15.02 -17.26 6.44
C VAL A 215 16.31 -18.07 6.37
N PRO A 216 16.25 -19.42 6.29
CA PRO A 216 17.42 -20.27 6.05
C PRO A 216 18.23 -19.82 4.82
N ALA A 217 19.56 -19.86 4.93
CA ALA A 217 20.46 -19.30 3.92
C ALA A 217 20.34 -19.96 2.55
N ASP A 218 20.04 -21.26 2.50
CA ASP A 218 19.84 -22.03 1.27
C ASP A 218 18.56 -21.61 0.52
N VAL A 219 17.47 -21.41 1.26
CA VAL A 219 16.20 -20.92 0.70
C VAL A 219 16.33 -19.47 0.26
N LEU A 220 17.03 -18.63 1.04
CA LEU A 220 17.30 -17.24 0.68
C LEU A 220 18.13 -17.13 -0.61
N ALA A 221 19.16 -17.98 -0.77
CA ALA A 221 19.99 -18.00 -1.98
C ALA A 221 19.18 -18.39 -3.23
N LYS A 222 18.34 -19.44 -3.12
CA LYS A 222 17.41 -19.82 -4.21
C LYS A 222 16.42 -18.70 -4.51
N GLY A 223 15.86 -18.08 -3.48
CA GLY A 223 14.90 -17.00 -3.63
C GLY A 223 15.48 -15.77 -4.35
N LYS A 224 16.76 -15.45 -4.07
CA LYS A 224 17.52 -14.42 -4.80
C LYS A 224 17.70 -14.79 -6.26
N ALA A 225 18.17 -15.99 -6.57
CA ALA A 225 18.34 -16.44 -7.95
C ALA A 225 17.02 -16.37 -8.76
N ILE A 226 15.89 -16.74 -8.15
CA ILE A 226 14.57 -16.62 -8.78
C ILE A 226 14.21 -15.14 -9.00
N ALA A 227 14.39 -14.29 -7.99
CA ALA A 227 14.10 -12.86 -8.12
C ALA A 227 14.98 -12.19 -9.18
N ASP A 228 16.27 -12.54 -9.25
CA ASP A 228 17.21 -12.02 -10.25
C ASP A 228 16.78 -12.40 -11.68
N ALA A 229 16.31 -13.63 -11.89
CA ALA A 229 15.75 -14.07 -13.17
C ALA A 229 14.49 -13.29 -13.61
N TYR A 230 13.71 -12.75 -12.65
CA TYR A 230 12.58 -11.88 -12.97
C TYR A 230 13.00 -10.46 -13.37
N ILE A 231 14.12 -9.96 -12.82
CA ILE A 231 14.62 -8.60 -13.07
C ILE A 231 15.41 -8.54 -14.37
N SER A 232 16.25 -9.53 -14.59
CA SER A 232 16.98 -9.75 -15.82
C SER A 232 16.49 -11.07 -16.40
N PRO A 233 15.36 -11.08 -17.13
CA PRO A 233 15.12 -12.20 -18.01
C PRO A 233 16.31 -12.20 -18.96
N GLU A 234 17.26 -13.12 -18.75
CA GLU A 234 18.16 -13.48 -19.83
C GLU A 234 17.24 -13.71 -21.01
N VAL A 235 17.42 -12.89 -22.05
CA VAL A 235 16.82 -13.12 -23.35
C VAL A 235 17.53 -14.36 -23.87
N GLU A 236 17.23 -15.51 -23.28
CA GLU A 236 17.13 -16.73 -24.03
C GLU A 236 15.93 -16.49 -24.96
N GLU A 237 16.18 -15.74 -26.02
CA GLU A 237 15.72 -16.12 -27.33
C GLU A 237 16.18 -17.57 -27.52
N THR A 238 15.46 -18.52 -26.91
CA THR A 238 15.20 -19.76 -27.61
C THR A 238 14.46 -19.30 -28.85
N GLU A 239 15.26 -19.01 -29.87
CA GLU A 239 14.89 -19.01 -31.26
C GLU A 239 14.32 -20.41 -31.52
N ILE A 240 13.07 -20.61 -31.11
CA ILE A 240 12.25 -21.69 -31.63
C ILE A 240 11.95 -21.21 -33.05
N GLU A 241 12.93 -21.39 -33.93
CA GLU A 241 12.74 -21.34 -35.37
C GLU A 241 11.78 -22.47 -35.71
N ASP A 242 10.49 -22.27 -35.48
CA ASP A 242 9.47 -23.18 -35.94
C ASP A 242 9.44 -23.04 -37.47
N PRO A 243 9.89 -24.04 -38.26
CA PRO A 243 10.02 -23.92 -39.70
C PRO A 243 8.69 -23.61 -40.39
N GLN A 244 7.55 -23.82 -39.70
CA GLN A 244 6.23 -23.43 -40.18
C GLN A 244 6.01 -21.90 -40.17
N LEU A 245 6.61 -21.15 -39.23
CA LEU A 245 6.48 -19.69 -39.18
C LEU A 245 7.25 -19.02 -40.33
N LYS A 246 8.45 -19.50 -40.67
CA LYS A 246 9.21 -19.03 -41.85
C LYS A 246 8.46 -19.28 -43.16
N GLN A 247 7.75 -20.40 -43.28
CA GLN A 247 6.92 -20.66 -44.47
C GLN A 247 5.77 -19.66 -44.61
N LEU A 248 5.14 -19.26 -43.49
CA LEU A 248 4.04 -18.29 -43.52
C LEU A 248 4.51 -16.87 -43.85
N GLU A 249 5.69 -16.46 -43.38
CA GLU A 249 6.29 -15.17 -43.76
C GLU A 249 6.67 -15.12 -45.24
N SER A 250 7.06 -16.25 -45.83
CA SER A 250 7.37 -16.33 -47.26
C SER A 250 6.17 -16.27 -48.22
N ILE A 251 4.94 -16.36 -47.69
CA ILE A 251 3.69 -16.36 -48.47
C ILE A 251 3.03 -14.96 -48.49
N LEU A 252 3.45 -14.05 -47.61
CA LEU A 252 3.00 -12.66 -47.54
C LEU A 252 3.79 -11.74 -48.46
#